data_AF-A0A846MGM6-F1
#
_entry.id   AF-A0A846MGM6-F1
#
_cell.length_a   1.000
_cell.length_b   1.000
_cell.length_c   1.000
_cell.angle_alpha   90.00
_cell.angle_beta   90.00
_cell.angle_gamma   90.00
#
_symmetry.space_group_name_H-M   'P 1'
#
loop_
_entity.id
_entity.type
_entity.pdbx_description
1 polymer ?
#
loop_
_entity_poly.entity_id
_entity_poly.type
_entity_poly.pdbx_seq_one_letter_code
_entity_poly.pdbx_strand_id
1 'polypeptide(L)'
;MLTKTMTRIGAATAPVLLAALALSGCSTSKNKADTEYVARDVSTLYNAGKYRLDRGQYKLAAALFDEVERQHPYSPWARRAQLMSAFSYYMNRDFNEAIGASQRFLSIHTGNKDAPYAYYLIALCYYEQIADVTRDQKITQQSLDALGELIRRYPDTRYAADARLKLDLVNDHLAGKEMEVGRFYQRRGQWLAATLRFRTVIDKYQTTTHTPEALERLVESYLALGIRDEAQKAAAVLGRNYPGTKWYQRSYKLMQEHGATA
;
A
#
# COMPACT_ATOMS: atom_id res chain seq x y z
N MET A 1 -48.32 2.16 84.69
CA MET A 1 -48.24 0.76 84.27
C MET A 1 -48.27 0.72 82.74
N LEU A 2 -47.26 0.08 82.13
CA LEU A 2 -47.21 -0.65 80.84
C LEU A 2 -48.28 -0.28 79.77
N THR A 3 -47.99 -0.05 78.48
CA THR A 3 -46.99 -0.69 77.60
C THR A 3 -47.06 -0.13 76.17
N LYS A 4 -45.91 -0.22 75.48
CA LYS A 4 -45.67 -0.51 74.05
C LYS A 4 -46.05 0.52 72.97
N THR A 5 -44.98 1.19 72.53
CA THR A 5 -44.67 1.55 71.14
C THR A 5 -44.70 0.35 70.20
N MET A 6 -45.37 0.49 69.04
CA MET A 6 -45.04 -0.25 67.81
C MET A 6 -45.30 0.65 66.59
N THR A 7 -44.22 1.09 65.98
CA THR A 7 -44.13 1.81 64.71
C THR A 7 -44.57 0.90 63.56
N ARG A 8 -45.53 1.36 62.74
CA ARG A 8 -45.89 0.76 61.46
C ARG A 8 -45.05 1.42 60.36
N ILE A 9 -44.11 0.68 59.77
CA ILE A 9 -43.41 1.10 58.54
C ILE A 9 -44.18 0.48 57.38
N GLY A 10 -44.72 1.35 56.53
CA GLY A 10 -45.45 1.00 55.31
C GLY A 10 -44.52 0.63 54.16
N ALA A 11 -44.93 -0.43 53.46
CA ALA A 11 -44.83 -0.71 52.03
C ALA A 11 -43.84 0.11 51.17
N ALA A 12 -42.78 -0.55 50.69
CA ALA A 12 -42.12 -0.23 49.41
C ALA A 12 -41.17 -1.36 48.97
N THR A 13 -41.69 -2.55 48.67
CA THR A 13 -40.88 -3.64 48.07
C THR A 13 -41.66 -4.37 46.98
N ALA A 14 -41.94 -3.70 45.86
CA ALA A 14 -42.36 -4.31 44.59
C ALA A 14 -42.31 -3.22 43.50
N PRO A 15 -41.13 -2.93 42.91
CA PRO A 15 -40.81 -3.58 41.64
C PRO A 15 -39.29 -3.62 41.37
N VAL A 16 -38.56 -4.57 41.94
CA VAL A 16 -37.13 -4.79 41.60
C VAL A 16 -36.90 -6.15 40.93
N LEU A 17 -37.88 -7.06 40.99
CA LEU A 17 -37.71 -8.42 40.48
C LEU A 17 -38.04 -8.63 38.99
N LEU A 18 -38.61 -7.64 38.28
CA LEU A 18 -39.05 -7.81 36.88
C LEU A 18 -38.11 -7.22 35.83
N ALA A 19 -37.03 -6.54 36.24
CA ALA A 19 -36.03 -5.96 35.33
C ALA A 19 -34.80 -6.88 35.10
N ALA A 20 -34.72 -8.03 35.77
CA ALA A 20 -33.56 -8.94 35.69
C ALA A 20 -33.64 -9.97 34.54
N LEU A 21 -34.73 -10.02 33.78
CA LEU A 21 -34.94 -11.03 32.73
C LEU A 21 -34.69 -10.53 31.29
N ALA A 22 -34.26 -9.27 31.12
CA ALA A 22 -34.03 -8.69 29.78
C ALA A 22 -32.55 -8.71 29.31
N LEU A 23 -31.66 -9.41 30.01
CA LEU A 23 -30.23 -9.50 29.68
C LEU A 23 -29.83 -10.89 29.13
N SER A 24 -30.74 -11.59 28.48
CA SER A 24 -30.42 -12.75 27.63
C SER A 24 -29.75 -12.28 26.32
N GLY A 25 -28.56 -11.70 26.44
CA GLY A 25 -27.66 -11.48 25.32
C GLY A 25 -27.19 -12.84 24.80
N CYS A 26 -27.72 -13.28 23.67
CA CYS A 26 -27.17 -14.38 22.90
C CYS A 26 -25.78 -13.98 22.35
N SER A 27 -24.75 -14.14 23.17
CA SER A 27 -23.38 -14.25 22.70
C SER A 27 -23.25 -15.56 21.93
N THR A 28 -23.60 -15.54 20.64
CA THR A 28 -23.21 -16.60 19.71
C THR A 28 -21.73 -16.44 19.42
N SER A 29 -20.90 -17.03 20.28
CA SER A 29 -19.47 -17.23 20.06
C SER A 29 -19.23 -18.38 19.06
N LYS A 30 -19.84 -18.30 17.87
CA LYS A 30 -19.48 -19.15 16.74
C LYS A 30 -18.26 -18.53 16.08
N ASN A 31 -17.06 -19.06 16.38
CA ASN A 31 -15.88 -19.08 15.49
C ASN A 31 -14.60 -19.59 16.20
N LYS A 32 -14.61 -19.88 17.50
CA LYS A 32 -13.40 -20.41 18.18
C LYS A 32 -13.15 -21.90 17.93
N ALA A 33 -14.18 -22.69 17.65
CA ALA A 33 -14.06 -24.14 17.44
C ALA A 33 -13.36 -24.52 16.11
N ASP A 34 -13.33 -23.62 15.12
CA ASP A 34 -12.67 -23.89 13.83
C ASP A 34 -11.15 -23.61 13.85
N THR A 35 -10.66 -22.89 14.87
CA THR A 35 -9.24 -22.55 15.05
C THR A 35 -8.60 -23.31 16.22
N GLU A 36 -9.37 -24.14 16.90
CA GLU A 36 -8.85 -24.98 17.99
C GLU A 36 -8.06 -26.15 17.40
N TYR A 37 -6.96 -26.52 18.06
CA TYR A 37 -6.10 -27.63 17.63
C TYR A 37 -6.90 -28.94 17.60
N VAL A 38 -7.24 -29.41 16.40
CA VAL A 38 -7.81 -30.73 16.16
C VAL A 38 -7.00 -31.36 15.04
N ALA A 39 -6.40 -32.52 15.32
CA ALA A 39 -5.73 -33.31 14.29
C ALA A 39 -6.76 -33.67 13.21
N ARG A 40 -6.58 -33.12 12.00
CA ARG A 40 -7.45 -33.36 10.85
C ARG A 40 -6.61 -33.87 9.70
N ASP A 41 -7.21 -34.68 8.83
CA ASP A 41 -6.53 -35.04 7.59
C ASP A 41 -6.29 -33.78 6.75
N VAL A 42 -5.22 -33.81 5.96
CA VAL A 42 -4.75 -32.63 5.23
C VAL A 42 -5.79 -32.11 4.23
N SER A 43 -6.60 -33.01 3.65
CA SER A 43 -7.58 -32.66 2.62
C SER A 43 -8.78 -31.95 3.23
N THR A 44 -9.28 -32.42 4.38
CA THR A 44 -10.35 -31.78 5.13
C THR A 44 -9.93 -30.38 5.59
N LEU A 45 -8.71 -30.25 6.12
CA LEU A 45 -8.21 -28.96 6.60
C LEU A 45 -8.02 -27.95 5.46
N TYR A 46 -7.43 -28.37 4.34
CA TYR A 46 -7.28 -27.54 3.15
C TYR A 46 -8.64 -27.14 2.56
N ASN A 47 -9.57 -28.08 2.44
CA ASN A 47 -10.91 -27.83 1.90
C ASN A 47 -11.73 -26.92 2.83
N ALA A 48 -11.56 -27.03 4.15
CA ALA A 48 -12.15 -26.09 5.10
C ALA A 48 -11.61 -24.68 4.88
N GLY A 49 -10.29 -24.51 4.74
CA GLY A 49 -9.67 -23.22 4.40
C GLY A 49 -10.23 -22.63 3.11
N LYS A 50 -10.30 -23.44 2.05
CA LYS A 50 -10.91 -23.05 0.78
C LYS A 50 -12.38 -22.64 0.93
N TYR A 51 -13.18 -23.40 1.67
CA TYR A 51 -14.58 -23.07 1.92
C TYR A 51 -14.74 -21.71 2.63
N ARG A 52 -13.85 -21.40 3.60
CA ARG A 52 -13.83 -20.09 4.26
C ARG A 52 -13.42 -18.97 3.31
N LEU A 53 -12.41 -19.22 2.47
CA LEU A 53 -11.95 -18.29 1.44
C LEU A 53 -13.08 -17.92 0.48
N ASP A 54 -13.79 -18.92 -0.05
CA ASP A 54 -14.89 -18.75 -1.01
C ASP A 54 -16.07 -17.96 -0.42
N ARG A 55 -16.18 -17.92 0.92
CA ARG A 55 -17.21 -17.17 1.67
C ARG A 55 -16.73 -15.79 2.13
N GLY A 56 -15.54 -15.35 1.71
CA GLY A 56 -14.94 -14.08 2.11
C GLY A 56 -14.45 -14.05 3.57
N GLN A 57 -14.35 -15.19 4.23
CA GLN A 57 -13.89 -15.30 5.62
C GLN A 57 -12.36 -15.41 5.65
N TYR A 58 -11.69 -14.40 5.10
CA TYR A 58 -10.25 -14.43 4.79
C TYR A 58 -9.36 -14.71 6.00
N LYS A 59 -9.62 -14.08 7.14
CA LYS A 59 -8.87 -14.33 8.38
C LYS A 59 -8.93 -15.79 8.84
N LEU A 60 -10.11 -16.41 8.77
CA LEU A 60 -10.29 -17.82 9.13
C LEU A 60 -9.66 -18.74 8.09
N ALA A 61 -9.76 -18.38 6.80
CA ALA A 61 -9.12 -19.11 5.72
C ALA A 61 -7.59 -19.15 5.89
N ALA A 62 -6.97 -18.00 6.16
CA ALA A 62 -5.53 -17.90 6.41
C ALA A 62 -5.09 -18.82 7.55
N ALA A 63 -5.77 -18.76 8.69
CA ALA A 63 -5.48 -19.63 9.84
C ALA A 63 -5.60 -21.12 9.49
N LEU A 64 -6.64 -21.53 8.74
CA LEU A 64 -6.80 -22.93 8.31
C LEU A 64 -5.71 -23.36 7.33
N PHE A 65 -5.24 -22.48 6.45
CA PHE A 65 -4.13 -22.78 5.54
C PHE A 65 -2.79 -22.87 6.28
N ASP A 66 -2.52 -22.02 7.26
CA ASP A 66 -1.35 -22.13 8.15
C ASP A 66 -1.37 -23.43 8.94
N GLU A 67 -2.56 -23.86 9.39
CA GLU A 67 -2.73 -25.14 10.07
C GLU A 67 -2.39 -26.34 9.17
N VAL A 68 -2.63 -26.26 7.85
CA VAL A 68 -2.19 -27.29 6.90
C VAL A 68 -0.67 -27.40 6.89
N GLU A 69 0.04 -26.28 6.83
CA GLU A 69 1.51 -26.25 6.88
C GLU A 69 2.02 -26.79 8.22
N ARG A 70 1.43 -26.35 9.33
CA ARG A 70 1.86 -26.70 10.68
C ARG A 70 1.68 -28.18 10.98
N GLN A 71 0.55 -28.77 10.57
CA GLN A 71 0.24 -30.17 10.85
C GLN A 71 0.84 -31.13 9.82
N HIS A 72 0.97 -30.71 8.56
CA HIS A 72 1.35 -31.59 7.45
C HIS A 72 2.42 -30.97 6.53
N PRO A 73 3.59 -30.55 7.05
CA PRO A 73 4.56 -29.73 6.31
C PRO A 73 5.14 -30.39 5.04
N TYR A 74 5.17 -31.72 4.98
CA TYR A 74 5.66 -32.48 3.83
C TYR A 74 4.57 -32.90 2.83
N SER A 75 3.31 -32.53 3.10
CA SER A 75 2.20 -32.86 2.21
C SER A 75 2.33 -32.13 0.88
N PRO A 76 1.92 -32.73 -0.25
CA PRO A 76 1.76 -32.03 -1.52
C PRO A 76 0.88 -30.78 -1.41
N TRP A 77 -0.02 -30.73 -0.43
CA TRP A 77 -0.92 -29.60 -0.16
C TRP A 77 -0.27 -28.47 0.65
N ALA A 78 0.79 -28.73 1.42
CA ALA A 78 1.40 -27.74 2.31
C ALA A 78 1.90 -26.52 1.54
N ARG A 79 2.61 -26.76 0.45
CA ARG A 79 3.09 -25.70 -0.44
C ARG A 79 1.96 -24.83 -0.98
N ARG A 80 0.87 -25.46 -1.42
CA ARG A 80 -0.29 -24.73 -1.93
C ARG A 80 -0.98 -23.96 -0.81
N ALA A 81 -1.08 -24.55 0.38
CA ALA A 81 -1.67 -23.91 1.54
C ALA A 81 -0.89 -22.66 1.97
N GLN A 82 0.44 -22.71 2.03
CA GLN A 82 1.29 -21.54 2.32
C GLN A 82 0.96 -20.34 1.42
N LEU A 83 0.86 -20.59 0.11
CA LEU A 83 0.54 -19.53 -0.86
C LEU A 83 -0.91 -19.04 -0.72
N MET A 84 -1.84 -19.94 -0.38
CA MET A 84 -3.23 -19.57 -0.10
C MET A 84 -3.40 -18.83 1.21
N SER A 85 -2.56 -19.09 2.21
CA SER A 85 -2.48 -18.33 3.46
C SER A 85 -2.05 -16.90 3.16
N ALA A 86 -0.93 -16.73 2.45
CA ALA A 86 -0.44 -15.41 2.02
C ALA A 86 -1.51 -14.61 1.23
N PHE A 87 -2.17 -15.27 0.27
CA PHE A 87 -3.28 -14.66 -0.46
C PHE A 87 -4.45 -14.28 0.44
N SER A 88 -4.83 -15.15 1.37
CA SER A 88 -5.93 -14.89 2.31
C SER A 88 -5.62 -13.71 3.22
N TYR A 89 -4.38 -13.58 3.71
CA TYR A 89 -3.94 -12.40 4.46
C TYR A 89 -4.03 -11.12 3.61
N TYR A 90 -3.59 -11.16 2.34
CA TYR A 90 -3.72 -10.03 1.43
C TYR A 90 -5.18 -9.62 1.25
N MET A 91 -6.07 -10.58 1.01
CA MET A 91 -7.51 -10.33 0.87
C MET A 91 -8.14 -9.78 2.16
N ASN A 92 -7.62 -10.17 3.33
CA ASN A 92 -8.03 -9.63 4.62
C ASN A 92 -7.45 -8.24 4.92
N ARG A 93 -6.58 -7.70 4.04
CA ARG A 93 -5.79 -6.47 4.24
C ARG A 93 -4.76 -6.55 5.38
N ASP A 94 -4.40 -7.76 5.80
CA ASP A 94 -3.32 -8.01 6.76
C ASP A 94 -1.98 -8.07 6.01
N PHE A 95 -1.57 -6.93 5.44
CA PHE A 95 -0.47 -6.88 4.48
C PHE A 95 0.87 -7.36 5.04
N ASN A 96 1.17 -7.09 6.31
CA ASN A 96 2.41 -7.56 6.93
C ASN A 96 2.46 -9.09 7.05
N GLU A 97 1.34 -9.73 7.42
CA GLU A 97 1.23 -11.19 7.48
C GLU A 97 1.34 -11.80 6.08
N ALA A 98 0.70 -11.18 5.09
CA ALA A 98 0.77 -11.60 3.70
C ALA A 98 2.21 -11.54 3.14
N ILE A 99 2.95 -10.46 3.44
CA ILE A 99 4.36 -10.31 3.08
C ILE A 99 5.19 -11.40 3.76
N GLY A 100 5.03 -11.58 5.08
CA GLY A 100 5.76 -12.59 5.84
C GLY A 100 5.50 -14.01 5.32
N ALA A 101 4.25 -14.37 5.07
CA ALA A 101 3.87 -15.67 4.51
C ALA A 101 4.44 -15.88 3.09
N SER A 102 4.40 -14.84 2.24
CA SER A 102 4.98 -14.90 0.89
C SER A 102 6.50 -15.05 0.91
N GLN A 103 7.19 -14.34 1.82
CA GLN A 103 8.64 -14.46 1.99
C GLN A 103 9.04 -15.84 2.51
N ARG A 104 8.28 -16.42 3.46
CA ARG A 104 8.48 -17.80 3.92
C ARG A 104 8.31 -18.80 2.79
N PHE A 105 7.27 -18.65 1.96
CA PHE A 105 7.07 -19.50 0.79
C PHE A 105 8.29 -19.45 -0.15
N LEU A 106 8.80 -18.25 -0.45
CA LEU A 106 9.95 -18.06 -1.33
C LEU A 106 11.25 -18.61 -0.75
N SER A 107 11.44 -18.56 0.56
CA SER A 107 12.65 -19.10 1.22
C SER A 107 12.65 -20.62 1.29
N ILE A 108 11.50 -21.25 1.54
CA ILE A 108 11.36 -22.71 1.65
C ILE A 108 11.31 -23.36 0.27
N HIS A 109 10.68 -22.70 -0.71
CA HIS A 109 10.39 -23.28 -2.04
C HIS A 109 11.05 -22.49 -3.16
N THR A 110 12.38 -22.42 -3.14
CA THR A 110 13.18 -21.78 -4.18
C THR A 110 12.95 -22.42 -5.55
N GLY A 111 12.80 -21.60 -6.60
CA GLY A 111 12.58 -22.08 -7.97
C GLY A 111 11.19 -22.67 -8.24
N ASN A 112 10.23 -22.51 -7.32
CA ASN A 112 8.88 -23.00 -7.55
C ASN A 112 8.16 -22.24 -8.68
N LYS A 113 7.33 -22.95 -9.46
CA LYS A 113 6.50 -22.35 -10.53
C LYS A 113 5.57 -21.22 -10.06
N ASP A 114 5.17 -21.25 -8.79
CA ASP A 114 4.27 -20.27 -8.19
C ASP A 114 5.04 -19.11 -7.51
N ALA A 115 6.38 -19.14 -7.51
CA ALA A 115 7.21 -18.06 -6.99
C ALA A 115 6.89 -16.67 -7.60
N PRO A 116 6.61 -16.51 -8.92
CA PRO A 116 6.21 -15.22 -9.46
C PRO A 116 4.97 -14.63 -8.77
N TYR A 117 4.02 -15.49 -8.36
CA TYR A 117 2.83 -15.03 -7.66
C TYR A 117 3.12 -14.58 -6.22
N ALA A 118 4.02 -15.27 -5.52
CA ALA A 118 4.44 -14.86 -4.17
C ALA A 118 5.19 -13.51 -4.19
N TYR A 119 6.09 -13.30 -5.15
CA TYR A 119 6.73 -11.98 -5.36
C TYR A 119 5.70 -10.90 -5.68
N TYR A 120 4.71 -11.22 -6.51
CA TYR A 120 3.63 -10.31 -6.85
C TYR A 120 2.77 -9.93 -5.64
N LEU A 121 2.42 -10.89 -4.77
CA LEU A 121 1.70 -10.59 -3.52
C LEU A 121 2.49 -9.63 -2.63
N ILE A 122 3.80 -9.84 -2.45
CA ILE A 122 4.65 -8.91 -1.68
C ILE A 122 4.58 -7.50 -2.26
N ALA A 123 4.75 -7.38 -3.59
CA ALA A 123 4.70 -6.09 -4.28
C ALA A 123 3.33 -5.41 -4.13
N LEU A 124 2.23 -6.16 -4.27
CA LEU A 124 0.87 -5.65 -4.05
C LEU A 124 0.66 -5.18 -2.61
N CYS A 125 1.13 -5.94 -1.62
CA CYS A 125 1.01 -5.55 -0.22
C CYS A 125 1.68 -4.20 0.07
N TYR A 126 2.84 -3.91 -0.52
CA TYR A 126 3.45 -2.58 -0.40
C TYR A 126 2.69 -1.53 -1.21
N TYR A 127 2.27 -1.87 -2.44
CA TYR A 127 1.54 -0.97 -3.32
C TYR A 127 0.22 -0.47 -2.69
N GLU A 128 -0.56 -1.36 -2.09
CA GLU A 128 -1.84 -1.02 -1.42
C GLU A 128 -1.65 -0.17 -0.15
N GLN A 129 -0.44 -0.13 0.40
CA GLN A 129 -0.09 0.67 1.57
C GLN A 129 0.53 2.03 1.20
N ILE A 130 0.63 2.37 -0.09
CA ILE A 130 1.10 3.68 -0.52
C ILE A 130 0.16 4.75 0.02
N ALA A 131 0.71 5.65 0.81
CA ALA A 131 0.00 6.79 1.36
C ALA A 131 0.17 8.00 0.43
N ASP A 132 -0.61 9.06 0.67
CA ASP A 132 -0.55 10.30 -0.09
C ASP A 132 0.88 10.88 -0.26
N VAL A 133 1.12 11.54 -1.39
CA VAL A 133 2.39 12.17 -1.78
C VAL A 133 2.97 13.07 -0.69
N THR A 134 2.14 13.74 0.10
CA THR A 134 2.61 14.62 1.18
C THR A 134 3.27 13.87 2.34
N ARG A 135 3.01 12.57 2.51
CA ARG A 135 3.49 11.74 3.63
C ARG A 135 4.87 11.12 3.35
N ASP A 136 5.36 10.34 4.32
CA ASP A 136 6.59 9.56 4.18
C ASP A 136 6.46 8.53 3.04
N GLN A 137 7.53 8.36 2.26
CA GLN A 137 7.52 7.56 1.03
C GLN A 137 8.29 6.24 1.16
N LYS A 138 8.62 5.79 2.39
CA LYS A 138 9.36 4.54 2.60
C LYS A 138 8.61 3.33 2.01
N ILE A 139 7.31 3.23 2.24
CA ILE A 139 6.48 2.14 1.69
C ILE A 139 6.44 2.22 0.16
N THR A 140 6.34 3.42 -0.40
CA THR A 140 6.37 3.65 -1.86
C THR A 140 7.68 3.15 -2.47
N GLN A 141 8.81 3.40 -1.81
CA GLN A 141 10.11 2.87 -2.25
C GLN A 141 10.17 1.34 -2.14
N GLN A 142 9.64 0.75 -1.06
CA GLN A 142 9.57 -0.71 -0.93
C GLN A 142 8.69 -1.35 -2.01
N SER A 143 7.61 -0.68 -2.40
CA SER A 143 6.78 -1.08 -3.53
C SER A 143 7.57 -1.05 -4.84
N LEU A 144 8.31 0.04 -5.10
CA LEU A 144 9.18 0.17 -6.28
C LEU A 144 10.18 -1.00 -6.35
N ASP A 145 10.86 -1.28 -5.25
CA ASP A 145 11.88 -2.32 -5.18
C ASP A 145 11.28 -3.71 -5.39
N ALA A 146 10.13 -4.01 -4.76
CA ALA A 146 9.45 -5.29 -4.88
C ALA A 146 8.88 -5.55 -6.28
N LEU A 147 8.26 -4.52 -6.90
CA LEU A 147 7.79 -4.58 -8.29
C LEU A 147 8.96 -4.79 -9.25
N GLY A 148 10.06 -4.04 -9.06
CA GLY A 148 11.27 -4.16 -9.85
C GLY A 148 11.92 -5.55 -9.74
N GLU A 149 11.94 -6.14 -8.54
CA GLU A 149 12.44 -7.50 -8.34
C GLU A 149 11.60 -8.54 -9.10
N LEU A 150 10.27 -8.45 -9.03
CA LEU A 150 9.39 -9.34 -9.80
C LEU A 150 9.64 -9.23 -11.31
N ILE A 151 9.68 -8.00 -11.84
CA ILE A 151 9.88 -7.75 -13.27
C ILE A 151 11.23 -8.28 -13.73
N ARG A 152 12.29 -8.06 -12.95
CA ARG A 152 13.65 -8.50 -13.27
C ARG A 152 13.80 -10.03 -13.22
N ARG A 153 13.17 -10.70 -12.26
CA ARG A 153 13.29 -12.16 -12.09
C ARG A 153 12.36 -12.94 -13.02
N TYR A 154 11.17 -12.42 -13.29
CA TYR A 154 10.10 -13.15 -14.00
C TYR A 154 9.43 -12.29 -15.09
N PRO A 155 10.20 -11.76 -16.06
CA PRO A 155 9.74 -10.73 -16.99
C PRO A 155 8.57 -11.14 -17.90
N ASP A 156 8.46 -12.43 -18.21
CA ASP A 156 7.49 -12.97 -19.20
C ASP A 156 6.18 -13.43 -18.55
N THR A 157 5.99 -13.17 -17.26
CA THR A 157 4.76 -13.56 -16.55
C THR A 157 3.68 -12.50 -16.64
N ARG A 158 2.41 -12.91 -16.57
CA ARG A 158 1.27 -11.98 -16.45
C ARG A 158 1.40 -11.02 -15.25
N TYR A 159 2.06 -11.48 -14.20
CA TYR A 159 2.31 -10.70 -12.98
C TYR A 159 3.31 -9.58 -13.24
N ALA A 160 4.37 -9.85 -14.02
CA ALA A 160 5.30 -8.81 -14.44
C ALA A 160 4.65 -7.80 -15.40
N ALA A 161 3.71 -8.22 -16.25
CA ALA A 161 2.95 -7.31 -17.10
C ALA A 161 2.14 -6.30 -16.27
N ASP A 162 1.38 -6.77 -15.27
CA ASP A 162 0.65 -5.88 -14.35
C ASP A 162 1.61 -5.03 -13.50
N ALA A 163 2.69 -5.63 -12.98
CA ALA A 163 3.67 -4.93 -12.15
C ALA A 163 4.35 -3.77 -12.88
N ARG A 164 4.57 -3.84 -14.20
CA ARG A 164 5.12 -2.72 -14.99
C ARG A 164 4.19 -1.51 -14.97
N LEU A 165 2.88 -1.72 -15.13
CA LEU A 165 1.91 -0.63 -15.06
C LEU A 165 1.88 0.00 -13.66
N LYS A 166 1.95 -0.82 -12.61
CA LYS A 166 2.02 -0.33 -11.23
C LYS A 166 3.33 0.40 -10.94
N LEU A 167 4.44 -0.05 -11.52
CA LEU A 167 5.75 0.60 -11.38
C LEU A 167 5.71 2.03 -11.92
N ASP A 168 5.03 2.26 -13.05
CA ASP A 168 4.85 3.60 -13.62
C ASP A 168 4.07 4.51 -12.66
N LEU A 169 2.99 4.01 -12.04
CA LEU A 169 2.21 4.75 -11.03
C LEU A 169 3.04 5.06 -9.78
N VAL A 170 3.87 4.11 -9.31
CA VAL A 170 4.77 4.32 -8.18
C VAL A 170 5.81 5.39 -8.49
N ASN A 171 6.40 5.37 -9.68
CA ASN A 171 7.34 6.40 -10.13
C ASN A 171 6.68 7.77 -10.23
N ASP A 172 5.46 7.86 -10.75
CA ASP A 172 4.69 9.10 -10.82
C ASP A 172 4.44 9.66 -9.41
N HIS A 173 4.09 8.81 -8.45
CA HIS A 173 3.92 9.20 -7.04
C HIS A 173 5.21 9.72 -6.39
N LEU A 174 6.34 9.05 -6.62
CA LEU A 174 7.65 9.49 -6.12
C LEU A 174 8.10 10.80 -6.77
N ALA A 175 7.85 10.97 -8.07
CA ALA A 175 8.07 12.25 -8.76
C ALA A 175 7.19 13.36 -8.18
N GLY A 176 5.93 13.06 -7.88
CA GLY A 176 5.01 13.97 -7.21
C GLY A 176 5.56 14.48 -5.89
N LYS A 177 6.25 13.64 -5.11
CA LYS A 177 6.88 14.04 -3.84
C LYS A 177 7.96 15.10 -4.07
N GLU A 178 8.85 14.85 -5.02
CA GLU A 178 9.92 15.79 -5.36
C GLU A 178 9.33 17.11 -5.91
N MET A 179 8.26 17.03 -6.71
CA MET A 179 7.55 18.21 -7.19
C MET A 179 6.91 19.03 -6.06
N GLU A 180 6.27 18.39 -5.08
CA GLU A 180 5.70 19.09 -3.92
C GLU A 180 6.77 19.86 -3.13
N VAL A 181 7.90 19.19 -2.85
CA VAL A 181 9.01 19.81 -2.13
C VAL A 181 9.67 20.91 -2.97
N GLY A 182 9.86 20.69 -4.27
CA GLY A 182 10.38 21.69 -5.20
C GLY A 182 9.51 22.94 -5.27
N ARG A 183 8.19 22.77 -5.45
CA ARG A 183 7.21 23.87 -5.44
C ARG A 183 7.22 24.63 -4.11
N PHE A 184 7.36 23.93 -2.99
CA PHE A 184 7.46 24.57 -1.67
C PHE A 184 8.69 25.49 -1.57
N TYR A 185 9.87 25.03 -1.98
CA TYR A 185 11.08 25.85 -1.99
C TYR A 185 10.97 27.01 -2.98
N GLN A 186 10.43 26.76 -4.16
CA GLN A 186 10.26 27.77 -5.20
C GLN A 186 9.36 28.93 -4.73
N ARG A 187 8.22 28.64 -4.10
CA ARG A 187 7.32 29.67 -3.52
C ARG A 187 7.99 30.53 -2.44
N ARG A 188 9.06 30.04 -1.82
CA ARG A 188 9.83 30.77 -0.80
C ARG A 188 11.05 31.50 -1.37
N GLY A 189 11.22 31.52 -2.70
CA GLY A 189 12.39 32.11 -3.36
C GLY A 189 13.69 31.32 -3.15
N GLN A 190 13.60 30.07 -2.66
CA GLN A 190 14.78 29.21 -2.48
C GLN A 190 15.07 28.46 -3.78
N TRP A 191 15.45 29.21 -4.82
CA TRP A 191 15.57 28.71 -6.19
C TRP A 191 16.58 27.57 -6.33
N LEU A 192 17.73 27.63 -5.65
CA LEU A 192 18.73 26.57 -5.71
C LEU A 192 18.18 25.23 -5.15
N ALA A 193 17.50 25.28 -4.00
CA ALA A 193 16.90 24.10 -3.40
C ALA A 193 15.77 23.53 -4.27
N ALA A 194 14.94 24.41 -4.86
CA ALA A 194 13.90 24.02 -5.79
C ALA A 194 14.48 23.32 -7.04
N THR A 195 15.53 23.89 -7.63
CA THR A 195 16.24 23.33 -8.78
C THR A 195 16.72 21.91 -8.50
N LEU A 196 17.32 21.63 -7.34
CA LEU A 196 17.78 20.27 -7.01
C LEU A 196 16.63 19.25 -6.97
N ARG A 197 15.44 19.67 -6.52
CA ARG A 197 14.24 18.83 -6.49
C ARG A 197 13.71 18.56 -7.87
N PHE A 198 13.55 19.60 -8.69
CA PHE A 198 13.09 19.43 -10.08
C PHE A 198 14.10 18.65 -10.93
N ARG A 199 15.41 18.80 -10.67
CA ARG A 199 16.45 17.97 -11.29
C ARG A 199 16.27 16.49 -10.96
N THR A 200 15.95 16.16 -9.71
CA THR A 200 15.68 14.78 -9.31
C THR A 200 14.55 14.16 -10.15
N VAL A 201 13.50 14.93 -10.47
CA VAL A 201 12.40 14.46 -11.33
C VAL A 201 12.87 14.16 -12.76
N ILE A 202 13.66 15.04 -13.37
CA ILE A 202 14.17 14.82 -14.73
C ILE A 202 15.28 13.78 -14.80
N ASP A 203 16.01 13.53 -13.71
CA ASP A 203 17.13 12.60 -13.71
C ASP A 203 16.64 11.17 -13.40
N LYS A 204 15.63 11.01 -12.53
CA LYS A 204 15.15 9.70 -12.05
C LYS A 204 13.78 9.29 -12.57
N TYR A 205 12.90 10.25 -12.91
CA TYR A 205 11.49 10.00 -13.18
C TYR A 205 11.06 10.59 -14.54
N GLN A 206 11.86 10.34 -15.57
CA GLN A 206 11.75 10.96 -16.92
C GLN A 206 10.45 10.65 -17.67
N THR A 207 9.80 9.55 -17.35
CA THR A 207 8.59 9.06 -18.03
C THR A 207 7.30 9.47 -17.31
N THR A 208 7.40 10.22 -16.21
CA THR A 208 6.24 10.58 -15.39
C THR A 208 5.49 11.79 -15.93
N THR A 209 4.25 11.96 -15.49
CA THR A 209 3.42 13.11 -15.89
C THR A 209 3.96 14.44 -15.36
N HIS A 210 4.86 14.38 -14.38
CA HIS A 210 5.48 15.52 -13.73
C HIS A 210 6.69 16.09 -14.49
N THR A 211 7.32 15.33 -15.39
CA THR A 211 8.54 15.76 -16.09
C THR A 211 8.39 17.08 -16.86
N PRO A 212 7.29 17.35 -17.58
CA PRO A 212 7.12 18.62 -18.29
C PRO A 212 7.01 19.82 -17.34
N GLU A 213 6.31 19.67 -16.20
CA GLU A 213 6.26 20.72 -15.18
C GLU A 213 7.64 20.94 -14.58
N ALA A 214 8.36 19.88 -14.21
CA ALA A 214 9.69 19.98 -13.63
C ALA A 214 10.66 20.75 -14.52
N LEU A 215 10.65 20.49 -15.83
CA LEU A 215 11.46 21.23 -16.81
C LEU A 215 11.09 22.71 -16.88
N GLU A 216 9.80 23.04 -16.90
CA GLU A 216 9.35 24.44 -16.90
C GLU A 216 9.76 25.17 -15.62
N ARG A 217 9.63 24.51 -14.47
CA ARG A 217 10.05 25.07 -13.18
C ARG A 217 11.57 25.22 -13.07
N LEU A 218 12.34 24.36 -13.73
CA LEU A 218 13.79 24.55 -13.88
C LEU A 218 14.10 25.81 -14.68
N VAL A 219 13.40 26.05 -15.79
CA VAL A 219 13.55 27.29 -16.58
C VAL A 219 13.27 28.51 -15.70
N GLU A 220 12.14 28.53 -15.00
CA GLU A 220 11.75 29.60 -14.08
C GLU A 220 12.82 29.82 -13.00
N SER A 221 13.32 28.75 -12.39
CA SER A 221 14.32 28.83 -11.31
C SER A 221 15.71 29.25 -11.81
N TYR A 222 16.14 28.80 -12.98
CA TYR A 222 17.41 29.21 -13.58
C TYR A 222 17.42 30.67 -14.01
N LEU A 223 16.31 31.16 -14.58
CA LEU A 223 16.16 32.58 -14.91
C LEU A 223 16.20 33.45 -13.64
N ALA A 224 15.52 33.03 -12.57
CA ALA A 224 15.54 33.74 -11.28
C ALA A 224 16.94 33.78 -10.65
N LEU A 225 17.78 32.78 -10.91
CA LEU A 225 19.19 32.73 -10.48
C LEU A 225 20.15 33.47 -11.43
N GLY A 226 19.67 33.96 -12.58
CA GLY A 226 20.51 34.58 -13.62
C GLY A 226 21.32 33.60 -14.48
N ILE A 227 21.06 32.29 -14.38
CA ILE A 227 21.79 31.23 -15.10
C ILE A 227 21.11 30.96 -16.45
N ARG A 228 21.23 31.91 -17.38
CA ARG A 228 20.47 31.90 -18.65
C ARG A 228 20.77 30.69 -19.54
N ASP A 229 22.02 30.24 -19.59
CA ASP A 229 22.41 29.10 -20.44
C ASP A 229 21.71 27.81 -20.01
N GLU A 230 21.61 27.55 -18.70
CA GLU A 230 20.91 26.38 -18.17
C GLU A 230 19.39 26.49 -18.36
N ALA A 231 18.83 27.69 -18.23
CA ALA A 231 17.44 27.95 -18.57
C ALA A 231 17.14 27.61 -20.04
N GLN A 232 17.99 28.05 -20.96
CA GLN A 232 17.82 27.77 -22.39
C GLN A 232 17.91 26.27 -22.70
N LYS A 233 18.86 25.55 -22.08
CA LYS A 233 18.96 24.09 -22.22
C LYS A 233 17.69 23.38 -21.73
N ALA A 234 17.20 23.72 -20.54
CA ALA A 234 15.98 23.12 -20.00
C ALA A 234 14.75 23.42 -20.88
N ALA A 235 14.63 24.65 -21.38
CA ALA A 235 13.56 25.04 -22.30
C ALA A 235 13.64 24.29 -23.64
N ALA A 236 14.85 24.08 -24.17
CA ALA A 236 15.06 23.32 -25.40
C ALA A 236 14.64 21.85 -25.24
N VAL A 237 15.00 21.21 -24.12
CA VAL A 237 14.57 19.84 -23.80
C VAL A 237 13.04 19.76 -23.68
N LEU A 238 12.42 20.72 -22.98
CA LEU A 238 10.96 20.81 -22.85
C LEU A 238 10.27 20.96 -24.21
N GLY A 239 10.76 21.89 -25.05
CA GLY A 239 10.20 22.14 -26.36
C GLY A 239 10.37 20.97 -27.34
N ARG A 240 11.46 20.21 -27.21
CA ARG A 240 11.71 19.05 -28.07
C ARG A 240 10.84 17.85 -27.69
N ASN A 241 10.70 17.55 -26.41
CA ASN A 241 10.06 16.32 -25.94
C ASN A 241 8.58 16.50 -25.62
N TYR A 242 8.15 17.70 -25.25
CA TYR A 242 6.77 17.98 -24.81
C TYR A 242 6.15 19.20 -25.52
N PRO A 243 6.20 19.27 -26.86
CA PRO A 243 5.60 20.36 -27.61
C PRO A 243 4.09 20.41 -27.36
N GLY A 244 3.53 21.62 -27.26
CA GLY A 244 2.08 21.82 -27.10
C GLY A 244 1.54 21.66 -25.67
N THR A 245 2.36 21.27 -24.70
CA THR A 245 1.95 21.30 -23.29
C THR A 245 1.80 22.74 -22.79
N LYS A 246 0.92 22.96 -21.79
CA LYS A 246 0.81 24.27 -21.12
C LYS A 246 2.15 24.75 -20.53
N TRP A 247 2.99 23.78 -20.12
CA TRP A 247 4.32 24.02 -19.56
C TRP A 247 5.29 24.53 -20.62
N TYR A 248 5.26 23.94 -21.81
CA TYR A 248 6.02 24.47 -22.95
C TYR A 248 5.63 25.91 -23.29
N GLN A 249 4.33 26.21 -23.39
CA GLN A 249 3.85 27.57 -23.69
C GLN A 249 4.32 28.59 -22.65
N ARG A 250 4.27 28.23 -21.36
CA ARG A 250 4.74 29.09 -20.26
C ARG A 250 6.25 29.30 -20.34
N SER A 251 7.03 28.25 -20.55
CA SER A 251 8.48 28.33 -20.70
C SER A 251 8.88 29.19 -21.90
N TYR A 252 8.21 29.02 -23.04
CA TYR A 252 8.46 29.82 -24.25
C TYR A 252 8.24 31.32 -24.00
N LYS A 253 7.14 31.69 -23.35
CA LYS A 253 6.86 33.07 -22.96
C LYS A 253 7.93 33.64 -22.03
N LEU A 254 8.31 32.89 -20.98
CA LEU A 254 9.37 33.31 -20.05
C LEU A 254 10.71 33.55 -20.76
N MET A 255 11.08 32.67 -21.69
CA MET A 255 12.33 32.80 -22.46
C MET A 255 12.30 34.00 -23.42
N GLN A 256 11.15 34.36 -24.00
CA GLN A 256 11.05 35.58 -24.82
C GLN A 256 11.23 36.85 -23.98
N GLU A 257 10.55 36.93 -22.83
CA GLU A 257 10.62 38.09 -21.94
C GLU A 257 12.05 38.34 -21.41
N HIS A 258 12.81 37.27 -21.14
CA HIS A 258 14.17 37.38 -20.62
C HIS A 258 15.25 37.36 -21.72
N GLY A 259 14.94 36.80 -22.89
CA GLY A 259 15.86 36.66 -24.03
C GLY A 259 16.02 37.93 -24.87
N ALA A 260 15.08 38.87 -24.79
CA ALA A 260 15.15 40.17 -25.50
C ALA A 260 16.12 41.18 -24.88
N THR A 261 16.95 40.78 -23.91
CA THR A 261 17.87 41.66 -23.16
C THR A 261 19.34 41.26 -23.32
N ALA A 262 19.77 40.99 -24.56
CA ALA A 262 21.18 40.79 -24.91
C ALA A 262 21.54 41.71 -26.08
#